data_AF-A0A495SPQ4-F1
#
_entry.id   AF-A0A495SPQ4-F1
#
_cell.length_a   1.000
_cell.length_b   1.000
_cell.length_c   1.000
_cell.angle_alpha   90.00
_cell.angle_beta   90.00
_cell.angle_gamma   90.00
#
_symmetry.space_group_name_H-M   'P 1'
#
loop_
_entity.id
_entity.type
_entity.pdbx_description
1 polymer ?
#
loop_
_entity_poly.entity_id
_entity_poly.type
_entity_poly.pdbx_seq_one_letter_code
_entity_poly.pdbx_strand_id
1 'polypeptide(L)'
;MSKKFTKAWQAIALLSSSIAFSQAGNVGINTVNPGSTIDINGSVAAKYNAVTSTSYNLSATDFHVSYNGTADASFNLPAAISGNGNFKGRLYTIKNNTNFTITVNPAGSETINGNATVSVPANQSIQLINTGLTGASSTWEVVSSGSSLAGSSTGDYITVVPSTAQTVTTGSDVLFSSVIASNNITYNAGVFNLKAGKTYVLRCQLHATDFSIVNGYAAYQWVDASNNSPLPTTTTGVVDALNNYPATSIGGQPEAYAIYKPTVDGTVKVRLETAGGTAQLHAVIGFMSITELSGGNGSGSGTNNITASNGTTISGNDVRLGGTLSQPTEIATAGNTLSVTGTGKVLLGTNTVPTGASNAKIVIDNGTTNGALQIKDGTEQLGYVLTSDANGLATWSSTVTTAFADNWTSYTGTLTNPFTGSPGGGLSTGISVVIPAKGWYFFRCGVTIQSNCNDFGFYINGIGDVWRTYCNVADVQMMSPRDQNRVLYFSAPGTYPVLAVKTNATVPAGFNIGNPGFYLSFVKFQN
;
A
#
# COMPACT_ATOMS: atom_id res chain seq x y z
N MET A 1 21.54 62.64 52.34
CA MET A 1 20.99 63.32 51.15
C MET A 1 22.13 64.11 50.50
N SER A 2 22.72 63.63 49.40
CA SER A 2 23.65 64.39 48.53
C SER A 2 23.60 63.78 47.11
N LYS A 3 22.48 63.81 46.41
CA LYS A 3 21.98 64.95 45.62
C LYS A 3 22.94 65.57 44.59
N LYS A 4 24.02 64.93 44.14
CA LYS A 4 24.77 65.42 42.96
C LYS A 4 25.41 64.31 42.13
N PHE A 5 24.61 63.40 41.57
CA PHE A 5 25.01 62.83 40.28
C PHE A 5 24.89 63.96 39.27
N THR A 6 26.02 64.47 38.78
CA THR A 6 26.04 65.48 37.72
C THR A 6 25.28 64.92 36.52
N LYS A 7 24.51 65.77 35.84
CA LYS A 7 23.73 65.38 34.64
C LYS A 7 24.59 64.62 33.61
N ALA A 8 25.91 64.86 33.59
CA ALA A 8 26.90 64.12 32.81
C ALA A 8 26.99 62.63 33.16
N TRP A 9 27.00 62.24 34.44
CA TRP A 9 27.05 60.83 34.86
C TRP A 9 25.73 60.09 34.57
N GLN A 10 24.59 60.78 34.70
CA GLN A 10 23.30 60.22 34.30
C GLN A 10 23.21 60.04 32.77
N ALA A 11 23.74 61.00 32.00
CA ALA A 11 23.83 60.89 30.54
C ALA A 11 24.78 59.75 30.10
N ILE A 12 25.94 59.59 30.74
CA ILE A 12 26.89 58.51 30.43
C ILE A 12 26.28 57.13 30.74
N ALA A 13 25.57 56.98 31.87
CA ALA A 13 24.89 55.73 32.22
C ALA A 13 23.71 55.40 31.27
N LEU A 14 22.99 56.41 30.79
CA LEU A 14 21.92 56.26 29.79
C LEU A 14 22.45 56.03 28.37
N LEU A 15 23.63 56.56 28.03
CA LEU A 15 24.30 56.26 26.76
C LEU A 15 24.91 54.86 26.76
N SER A 16 25.41 54.36 27.90
CA SER A 16 26.01 53.00 27.95
C SER A 16 25.01 51.88 27.68
N SER A 17 23.72 52.06 27.97
CA SER A 17 22.67 51.12 27.57
C SER A 17 22.26 51.23 26.10
N SER A 18 22.78 52.22 25.36
CA SER A 18 22.58 52.37 23.91
C SER A 18 23.75 51.82 23.08
N ILE A 19 24.82 51.32 23.71
CA ILE A 19 25.99 50.74 23.04
C ILE A 19 26.03 49.22 23.31
N ALA A 20 25.35 48.44 22.48
CA ALA A 20 25.43 46.99 22.53
C ALA A 20 26.82 46.54 22.07
N PHE A 21 27.71 46.20 23.00
CA PHE A 21 28.96 45.49 22.69
C PHE A 21 28.64 44.00 22.46
N SER A 22 28.50 43.58 21.21
CA SER A 22 28.36 42.16 20.85
C SER A 22 29.73 41.48 20.84
N GLN A 23 30.17 40.96 21.99
CA GLN A 23 31.33 40.06 22.03
C GLN A 23 31.06 38.74 22.77
N ALA A 24 29.91 38.60 23.43
CA ALA A 24 29.42 37.30 23.92
C ALA A 24 27.89 37.32 24.06
N GLY A 25 27.18 36.60 23.17
CA GLY A 25 25.72 36.43 23.23
C GLY A 25 25.03 36.49 21.86
N ASN A 26 23.72 36.17 21.86
CA ASN A 26 22.86 36.28 20.68
C ASN A 26 22.38 37.73 20.49
N VAL A 27 22.36 38.20 19.25
CA VAL A 27 21.83 39.53 18.87
C VAL A 27 20.42 39.36 18.33
N GLY A 28 19.42 39.90 19.04
CA GLY A 28 18.04 39.96 18.58
C GLY A 28 17.69 41.32 17.97
N ILE A 29 17.14 41.33 16.76
CA ILE A 29 16.53 42.50 16.12
C ILE A 29 15.02 42.28 16.09
N ASN A 30 14.28 43.16 16.77
CA ASN A 30 12.82 43.06 16.94
C ASN A 30 12.33 41.77 17.64
N THR A 31 13.18 41.18 18.49
CA THR A 31 12.85 40.06 19.37
C THR A 31 13.64 40.17 20.67
N VAL A 32 12.99 39.89 21.80
CA VAL A 32 13.61 39.92 23.13
C VAL A 32 14.25 38.58 23.52
N ASN A 33 13.90 37.50 22.82
CA ASN A 33 14.36 36.14 23.09
C ASN A 33 14.99 35.55 21.81
N PRO A 34 16.19 36.00 21.40
CA PRO A 34 16.81 35.53 20.16
C PRO A 34 17.19 34.05 20.23
N GLY A 35 16.65 33.25 19.31
CA GLY A 35 16.90 31.81 19.22
C GLY A 35 18.17 31.42 18.47
N SER A 36 18.84 32.38 17.82
CA SER A 36 20.09 32.19 17.07
C SER A 36 21.08 33.30 17.40
N THR A 37 22.37 33.12 17.06
CA THR A 37 23.43 34.12 17.29
C THR A 37 23.10 35.48 16.67
N ILE A 38 22.39 35.48 15.54
CA ILE A 38 21.65 36.63 15.03
C ILE A 38 20.21 36.20 14.73
N ASP A 39 19.24 36.87 15.33
CA ASP A 39 17.81 36.59 15.15
C ASP A 39 17.11 37.88 14.72
N ILE A 40 16.62 37.91 13.48
CA ILE A 40 15.98 39.08 12.88
C ILE A 40 14.51 38.76 12.65
N ASN A 41 13.65 39.27 13.53
CA ASN A 41 12.20 39.16 13.38
C ASN A 41 11.66 40.33 12.54
N GLY A 42 12.07 40.39 11.28
CA GLY A 42 11.78 41.49 10.37
C GLY A 42 12.47 41.33 9.01
N SER A 43 12.36 42.35 8.15
CA SER A 43 13.01 42.34 6.83
C SER A 43 14.51 42.63 6.90
N VAL A 44 15.28 42.03 5.99
CA VAL A 44 16.72 42.30 5.81
C VAL A 44 16.93 43.00 4.46
N ALA A 45 17.50 44.20 4.48
CA ALA A 45 17.91 44.92 3.28
C ALA A 45 19.41 44.74 3.04
N ALA A 46 19.76 43.89 2.07
CA ALA A 46 21.15 43.66 1.66
C ALA A 46 21.48 44.40 0.35
N LYS A 47 22.78 44.57 0.06
CA LYS A 47 23.23 45.31 -1.12
C LYS A 47 22.78 44.63 -2.42
N TYR A 48 22.10 45.40 -3.28
CA TYR A 48 21.70 45.00 -4.63
C TYR A 48 22.49 45.81 -5.66
N ASN A 49 23.28 45.14 -6.50
CA ASN A 49 24.11 45.78 -7.52
C ASN A 49 23.67 45.37 -8.92
N ALA A 50 23.22 46.32 -9.72
CA ALA A 50 22.97 46.12 -11.14
C ALA A 50 24.27 46.35 -11.93
N VAL A 51 24.66 45.41 -12.77
CA VAL A 51 25.93 45.42 -13.52
C VAL A 51 25.66 45.25 -15.01
N THR A 52 26.36 46.01 -15.86
CA THR A 52 26.31 45.91 -17.32
C THR A 52 27.65 45.49 -17.95
N SER A 53 28.74 45.55 -17.19
CA SER A 53 30.08 45.12 -17.63
C SER A 53 30.11 43.61 -17.87
N THR A 54 30.69 43.19 -19.00
CA THR A 54 30.90 41.78 -19.36
C THR A 54 31.98 41.11 -18.51
N SER A 55 32.78 41.86 -17.74
CA SER A 55 33.69 41.32 -16.72
C SER A 55 33.39 41.97 -15.38
N TYR A 56 33.15 41.15 -14.34
CA TYR A 56 32.84 41.63 -13.00
C TYR A 56 33.53 40.79 -11.93
N ASN A 57 34.28 41.44 -11.04
CA ASN A 57 34.90 40.80 -9.88
C ASN A 57 33.99 41.00 -8.67
N LEU A 58 33.46 39.90 -8.11
CA LEU A 58 32.69 39.97 -6.88
C LEU A 58 33.61 40.36 -5.71
N SER A 59 33.09 41.19 -4.81
CA SER A 59 33.81 41.77 -3.69
C SER A 59 33.18 41.41 -2.35
N ALA A 60 33.86 41.72 -1.25
CA ALA A 60 33.32 41.52 0.09
C ALA A 60 32.05 42.35 0.40
N THR A 61 31.70 43.32 -0.45
CA THR A 61 30.51 44.16 -0.27
C THR A 61 29.30 43.68 -1.06
N ASP A 62 29.48 42.74 -1.98
CA ASP A 62 28.40 42.21 -2.80
C ASP A 62 27.54 41.24 -1.99
N PHE A 63 26.25 41.20 -2.31
CA PHE A 63 25.31 40.21 -1.77
C PHE A 63 24.40 39.70 -2.89
N HIS A 64 23.80 40.63 -3.64
CA HIS A 64 23.06 40.35 -4.85
C HIS A 64 23.63 41.14 -6.03
N VAL A 65 24.02 40.47 -7.11
CA VAL A 65 24.54 41.07 -8.34
C VAL A 65 23.63 40.66 -9.49
N SER A 66 23.07 41.64 -10.20
CA SER A 66 22.12 41.45 -11.29
C SER A 66 22.72 41.95 -12.59
N TYR A 67 22.99 41.05 -13.54
CA TYR A 67 23.55 41.37 -14.83
C TYR A 67 22.46 41.78 -15.84
N ASN A 68 22.66 42.94 -16.47
CA ASN A 68 21.76 43.56 -17.46
C ASN A 68 22.53 44.02 -18.72
N GLY A 69 23.67 43.40 -19.03
CA GLY A 69 24.48 43.77 -20.19
C GLY A 69 23.97 43.19 -21.52
N THR A 70 24.77 43.35 -22.57
CA THR A 70 24.38 43.04 -23.96
C THR A 70 25.28 42.00 -24.64
N ALA A 71 26.03 41.20 -23.88
CA ALA A 71 26.87 40.12 -24.39
C ALA A 71 27.09 39.05 -23.30
N ASP A 72 27.76 37.95 -23.64
CA ASP A 72 28.22 36.98 -22.64
C ASP A 72 29.16 37.65 -21.63
N ALA A 73 29.08 37.21 -20.38
CA ALA A 73 29.80 37.83 -19.28
C ALA A 73 30.61 36.82 -18.44
N SER A 74 31.66 37.29 -17.80
CA SER A 74 32.54 36.55 -16.91
C SER A 74 32.53 37.19 -15.53
N PHE A 75 32.04 36.44 -14.54
CA PHE A 75 31.96 36.89 -13.16
C PHE A 75 32.98 36.13 -12.32
N ASN A 76 33.91 36.82 -11.69
CA ASN A 76 35.01 36.21 -10.95
C ASN A 76 34.75 36.26 -9.44
N LEU A 77 34.80 35.11 -8.78
CA LEU A 77 34.67 34.99 -7.34
C LEU A 77 35.97 35.42 -6.64
N PRO A 78 35.91 35.99 -5.42
CA PRO A 78 37.10 36.27 -4.64
C PRO A 78 37.87 34.99 -4.33
N ALA A 79 39.20 35.08 -4.32
CA ALA A 79 40.07 34.00 -3.87
C ALA A 79 39.82 33.67 -2.39
N ALA A 80 39.76 32.39 -2.07
CA ALA A 80 39.59 31.93 -0.71
C ALA A 80 40.86 32.23 0.12
N ILE A 81 40.66 32.72 1.34
CA ILE A 81 41.75 33.14 2.24
C ILE A 81 41.86 32.15 3.39
N SER A 82 43.07 31.65 3.68
CA SER A 82 43.34 30.84 4.88
C SER A 82 43.58 31.72 6.11
N GLY A 83 43.10 31.30 7.28
CA GLY A 83 43.39 31.99 8.55
C GLY A 83 42.56 33.25 8.78
N ASN A 84 43.16 34.27 9.40
CA ASN A 84 42.43 35.48 9.79
C ASN A 84 41.91 36.23 8.55
N GLY A 85 40.60 36.49 8.50
CA GLY A 85 39.95 37.07 7.32
C GLY A 85 39.34 36.05 6.33
N ASN A 86 39.39 34.75 6.64
CA ASN A 86 38.59 33.73 5.95
C ASN A 86 37.11 34.10 6.01
N PHE A 87 36.41 33.93 4.90
CA PHE A 87 35.01 34.33 4.74
C PHE A 87 34.08 33.13 4.51
N LYS A 88 34.38 32.00 5.17
CA LYS A 88 33.51 30.82 5.22
C LYS A 88 32.06 31.22 5.52
N GLY A 89 31.15 30.70 4.72
CA GLY A 89 29.72 30.98 4.81
C GLY A 89 29.27 32.24 4.07
N ARG A 90 30.17 33.01 3.43
CA ARG A 90 29.76 34.16 2.61
C ARG A 90 28.92 33.70 1.42
N LEU A 91 27.78 34.37 1.25
CA LEU A 91 26.81 34.10 0.19
C LEU A 91 26.87 35.18 -0.90
N TYR A 92 26.77 34.74 -2.16
CA TYR A 92 26.51 35.60 -3.29
C TYR A 92 25.34 35.08 -4.10
N THR A 93 24.44 35.99 -4.50
CA THR A 93 23.41 35.72 -5.51
C THR A 93 23.80 36.43 -6.79
N ILE A 94 23.91 35.68 -7.87
CA ILE A 94 24.15 36.22 -9.21
C ILE A 94 22.89 35.95 -10.05
N LYS A 95 22.27 37.02 -10.54
CA LYS A 95 21.09 36.96 -11.42
C LYS A 95 21.49 37.41 -12.83
N ASN A 96 21.14 36.63 -13.83
CA ASN A 96 21.21 36.99 -15.23
C ASN A 96 19.82 37.43 -15.70
N ASN A 97 19.64 38.69 -16.08
CA ASN A 97 18.39 39.19 -16.69
C ASN A 97 18.52 39.38 -18.20
N THR A 98 19.56 38.83 -18.81
CA THR A 98 19.86 38.99 -20.22
C THR A 98 19.56 37.71 -20.99
N ASN A 99 19.67 37.78 -22.32
CA ASN A 99 19.60 36.62 -23.20
C ASN A 99 20.97 35.93 -23.43
N PHE A 100 22.01 36.40 -22.73
CA PHE A 100 23.38 35.91 -22.84
C PHE A 100 23.72 34.98 -21.68
N THR A 101 24.92 34.38 -21.69
CA THR A 101 25.39 33.48 -20.63
C THR A 101 26.38 34.20 -19.72
N ILE A 102 26.26 34.01 -18.40
CA ILE A 102 27.30 34.41 -17.45
C ILE A 102 28.13 33.18 -17.07
N THR A 103 29.42 33.22 -17.31
CA THR A 103 30.38 32.24 -16.79
C THR A 103 30.91 32.72 -15.44
N VAL A 104 30.63 31.97 -14.38
CA VAL A 104 31.15 32.23 -13.04
C VAL A 104 32.44 31.44 -12.83
N ASN A 105 33.51 32.16 -12.54
CA ASN A 105 34.85 31.60 -12.39
C ASN A 105 35.30 31.70 -10.91
N PRO A 106 35.70 30.59 -10.28
CA PRO A 106 36.48 30.62 -9.04
C PRO A 106 37.89 31.18 -9.29
N ALA A 107 38.61 31.53 -8.23
CA ALA A 107 39.94 32.13 -8.37
C ALA A 107 41.04 31.07 -8.57
N GLY A 108 41.95 31.27 -9.51
CA GLY A 108 43.12 30.39 -9.68
C GLY A 108 42.73 28.94 -9.98
N SER A 109 43.22 28.00 -9.16
CA SER A 109 42.94 26.56 -9.28
C SER A 109 41.77 26.09 -8.41
N GLU A 110 41.03 27.01 -7.79
CA GLU A 110 39.86 26.71 -6.98
C GLU A 110 38.69 26.17 -7.84
N THR A 111 37.69 25.56 -7.21
CA THR A 111 36.54 24.97 -7.90
C THR A 111 35.19 25.31 -7.24
N ILE A 112 34.11 25.21 -8.02
CA ILE A 112 32.72 25.33 -7.59
C ILE A 112 32.06 23.95 -7.69
N ASN A 113 31.73 23.30 -6.57
CA ASN A 113 31.31 21.88 -6.53
C ASN A 113 32.25 20.96 -7.34
N GLY A 114 33.56 21.19 -7.31
CA GLY A 114 34.54 20.44 -8.10
C GLY A 114 34.69 20.86 -9.57
N ASN A 115 33.88 21.80 -10.07
CA ASN A 115 33.97 22.31 -11.45
C ASN A 115 34.88 23.53 -11.54
N ALA A 116 35.62 23.64 -12.65
CA ALA A 116 36.50 24.80 -12.91
C ALA A 116 35.71 26.10 -13.16
N THR A 117 34.48 26.01 -13.65
CA THR A 117 33.55 27.15 -13.83
C THR A 117 32.10 26.65 -13.74
N VAL A 118 31.14 27.57 -13.56
CA VAL A 118 29.70 27.27 -13.65
C VAL A 118 29.01 28.32 -14.52
N SER A 119 28.08 27.91 -15.38
CA SER A 119 27.31 28.82 -16.22
C SER A 119 25.97 29.21 -15.58
N VAL A 120 25.58 30.47 -15.73
CA VAL A 120 24.25 31.00 -15.40
C VAL A 120 23.57 31.42 -16.70
N PRO A 121 22.70 30.57 -17.27
CA PRO A 121 22.02 30.85 -18.53
C PRO A 121 21.11 32.07 -18.46
N ALA A 122 20.62 32.48 -19.64
CA ALA A 122 19.68 33.57 -19.81
C ALA A 122 18.51 33.49 -18.81
N ASN A 123 18.19 34.62 -18.19
CA ASN A 123 17.08 34.76 -17.23
C ASN A 123 17.16 33.88 -15.96
N GLN A 124 18.29 33.24 -15.67
CA GLN A 124 18.48 32.38 -14.49
C GLN A 124 19.28 33.07 -13.38
N SER A 125 19.33 32.44 -12.20
CA SER A 125 20.17 32.87 -11.08
C SER A 125 20.91 31.71 -10.47
N ILE A 126 22.02 32.01 -9.79
CA ILE A 126 22.73 31.07 -8.93
C ILE A 126 23.02 31.72 -7.60
N GLN A 127 22.95 30.93 -6.53
CA GLN A 127 23.43 31.30 -5.21
C GLN A 127 24.59 30.40 -4.83
N LEU A 128 25.68 31.03 -4.40
CA LEU A 128 26.95 30.37 -4.06
C LEU A 128 27.32 30.69 -2.62
N ILE A 129 27.89 29.70 -1.92
CA ILE A 129 28.42 29.85 -0.56
C ILE A 129 29.90 29.46 -0.52
N ASN A 130 30.71 30.23 0.21
CA ASN A 130 32.11 29.89 0.44
C ASN A 130 32.25 28.80 1.52
N THR A 131 33.03 27.76 1.26
CA THR A 131 33.19 26.61 2.18
C THR A 131 34.25 26.85 3.27
N GLY A 132 35.08 27.87 3.09
CA GLY A 132 36.25 28.15 3.92
C GLY A 132 37.48 27.33 3.57
N LEU A 133 37.40 26.42 2.57
CA LEU A 133 38.55 25.68 2.05
C LEU A 133 39.40 26.56 1.12
N THR A 134 40.63 26.15 0.84
CA THR A 134 41.58 26.85 -0.05
C THR A 134 42.28 25.88 -0.99
N GLY A 135 42.91 26.37 -2.05
CA GLY A 135 43.64 25.55 -3.03
C GLY A 135 42.71 24.83 -4.01
N ALA A 136 43.19 23.72 -4.60
CA ALA A 136 42.45 22.93 -5.60
C ALA A 136 41.33 22.06 -4.99
N SER A 137 40.48 22.68 -4.17
CA SER A 137 39.32 22.09 -3.52
C SER A 137 38.05 22.84 -3.93
N SER A 138 36.89 22.32 -3.54
CA SER A 138 35.62 23.04 -3.69
C SER A 138 35.55 24.18 -2.67
N THR A 139 36.13 25.32 -3.02
CA THR A 139 36.12 26.53 -2.17
C THR A 139 34.76 27.24 -2.20
N TRP A 140 33.95 26.90 -3.21
CA TRP A 140 32.58 27.36 -3.38
C TRP A 140 31.62 26.20 -3.59
N GLU A 141 30.42 26.32 -3.03
CA GLU A 141 29.32 25.38 -3.23
C GLU A 141 28.09 26.09 -3.80
N VAL A 142 27.32 25.38 -4.61
CA VAL A 142 26.02 25.87 -5.11
C VAL A 142 24.94 25.60 -4.08
N VAL A 143 24.27 26.65 -3.60
CA VAL A 143 23.17 26.57 -2.63
C VAL A 143 21.82 26.46 -3.33
N SER A 144 21.64 27.23 -4.40
CA SER A 144 20.46 27.14 -5.25
C SER A 144 20.79 27.61 -6.67
N SER A 145 20.22 26.96 -7.68
CA SER A 145 20.25 27.42 -9.06
C SER A 145 18.81 27.55 -9.56
N GLY A 146 18.44 28.74 -10.04
CA GLY A 146 17.14 29.08 -10.61
C GLY A 146 16.94 28.53 -12.02
N SER A 147 17.40 27.31 -12.26
CA SER A 147 17.18 26.61 -13.51
C SER A 147 15.84 25.86 -13.41
N SER A 148 14.74 26.49 -13.79
CA SER A 148 13.78 25.72 -14.59
C SER A 148 14.51 25.46 -15.91
N LEU A 149 15.22 24.33 -16.00
CA LEU A 149 16.09 24.08 -17.15
C LEU A 149 15.26 24.19 -18.44
N ALA A 150 15.61 25.11 -19.33
CA ALA A 150 15.56 24.80 -20.74
C ALA A 150 16.59 23.67 -20.93
N GLY A 151 16.09 22.42 -20.96
CA GLY A 151 16.90 21.21 -20.73
C GLY A 151 16.40 20.30 -19.59
N SER A 152 15.26 20.59 -18.95
CA SER A 152 14.64 19.72 -17.93
C SER A 152 13.80 18.63 -18.60
N SER A 153 14.26 18.08 -19.73
CA SER A 153 13.98 16.68 -19.98
C SER A 153 14.92 15.91 -19.08
N THR A 154 14.39 15.21 -18.09
CA THR A 154 15.13 14.21 -17.30
C THR A 154 15.68 13.05 -18.14
N GLY A 155 15.48 13.08 -19.47
CA GLY A 155 15.93 12.09 -20.43
C GLY A 155 17.10 12.54 -21.31
N ASP A 156 17.85 11.57 -21.79
CA ASP A 156 18.92 11.73 -22.77
C ASP A 156 18.36 12.17 -24.14
N TYR A 157 19.04 13.04 -24.88
CA TYR A 157 18.63 13.36 -26.26
C TYR A 157 19.81 13.82 -27.12
N ILE A 158 19.64 13.76 -28.44
CA ILE A 158 20.56 14.37 -29.41
C ILE A 158 19.85 14.63 -30.74
N THR A 159 20.24 15.70 -31.44
CA THR A 159 19.85 15.96 -32.83
C THR A 159 21.08 16.36 -33.64
N VAL A 160 21.26 15.69 -34.78
CA VAL A 160 22.37 15.87 -35.71
C VAL A 160 21.83 16.17 -37.10
N VAL A 161 22.41 17.14 -37.79
CA VAL A 161 22.04 17.56 -39.14
C VAL A 161 23.26 17.51 -40.08
N PRO A 162 23.06 17.38 -41.40
CA PRO A 162 24.17 17.44 -42.35
C PRO A 162 24.79 18.84 -42.34
N SER A 163 26.10 18.91 -42.60
CA SER A 163 26.79 20.19 -42.90
C SER A 163 27.60 20.15 -44.20
N THR A 164 27.69 18.97 -44.80
CA THR A 164 28.37 18.70 -46.09
C THR A 164 27.55 17.68 -46.86
N ALA A 165 27.52 17.81 -48.18
CA ALA A 165 26.85 16.82 -49.02
C ALA A 165 27.58 15.48 -48.92
N GLN A 166 26.84 14.36 -48.90
CA GLN A 166 27.41 13.03 -48.75
C GLN A 166 26.96 12.11 -49.88
N THR A 167 27.90 11.54 -50.66
CA THR A 167 27.57 10.47 -51.61
C THR A 167 27.42 9.15 -50.87
N VAL A 168 26.31 8.45 -51.09
CA VAL A 168 25.98 7.19 -50.42
C VAL A 168 25.59 6.10 -51.43
N THR A 169 25.91 4.85 -51.08
CA THR A 169 25.55 3.62 -51.82
C THR A 169 25.19 2.51 -50.84
N THR A 170 24.84 1.32 -51.33
CA THR A 170 24.58 0.14 -50.49
C THR A 170 25.76 -0.12 -49.53
N GLY A 171 25.47 -0.20 -48.23
CA GLY A 171 26.48 -0.38 -47.18
C GLY A 171 27.18 0.89 -46.70
N SER A 172 26.87 2.07 -47.24
CA SER A 172 27.33 3.34 -46.68
C SER A 172 26.63 3.66 -45.35
N ASP A 173 27.37 4.24 -44.40
CA ASP A 173 26.81 4.82 -43.18
C ASP A 173 26.51 6.31 -43.42
N VAL A 174 25.49 6.86 -42.76
CA VAL A 174 25.17 8.30 -42.83
C VAL A 174 26.07 9.06 -41.86
N LEU A 175 26.85 10.02 -42.38
CA LEU A 175 27.91 10.74 -41.67
C LEU A 175 27.59 12.23 -41.56
N PHE A 176 26.45 12.57 -40.96
CA PHE A 176 26.16 13.96 -40.63
C PHE A 176 27.20 14.50 -39.65
N SER A 177 27.39 15.81 -39.58
CA SER A 177 28.57 16.39 -38.92
C SER A 177 28.27 17.58 -38.01
N SER A 178 27.03 18.05 -37.96
CA SER A 178 26.63 19.15 -37.08
C SER A 178 25.67 18.66 -35.99
N VAL A 179 26.09 18.71 -34.73
CA VAL A 179 25.24 18.46 -33.56
C VAL A 179 24.56 19.77 -33.18
N ILE A 180 23.23 19.82 -33.23
CA ILE A 180 22.45 21.03 -32.93
C ILE A 180 22.06 21.10 -31.46
N ALA A 181 21.80 19.95 -30.84
CA ALA A 181 21.47 19.84 -29.43
C ALA A 181 21.79 18.44 -28.91
N SER A 182 22.26 18.32 -27.67
CA SER A 182 22.55 17.02 -27.04
C SER A 182 22.51 17.09 -25.51
N ASN A 183 22.11 15.98 -24.88
CA ASN A 183 22.20 15.70 -23.45
C ASN A 183 22.49 14.21 -23.26
N ASN A 184 23.61 13.88 -22.61
CA ASN A 184 24.08 12.52 -22.27
C ASN A 184 24.31 11.51 -23.43
N ILE A 185 23.85 11.78 -24.65
CA ILE A 185 24.17 11.00 -25.85
C ILE A 185 25.34 11.68 -26.56
N THR A 186 26.41 10.93 -26.82
CA THR A 186 27.56 11.41 -27.60
C THR A 186 27.46 10.94 -29.04
N TYR A 187 27.94 11.77 -29.97
CA TYR A 187 27.96 11.49 -31.41
C TYR A 187 29.38 11.64 -31.97
N ASN A 188 29.81 10.67 -32.78
CA ASN A 188 31.07 10.72 -33.50
C ASN A 188 30.93 10.03 -34.87
N ALA A 189 31.14 10.77 -35.95
CA ALA A 189 31.19 10.25 -37.32
C ALA A 189 30.08 9.22 -37.66
N GLY A 190 28.81 9.61 -37.49
CA GLY A 190 27.65 8.75 -37.79
C GLY A 190 27.21 7.82 -36.66
N VAL A 191 27.96 7.74 -35.56
CA VAL A 191 27.73 6.79 -34.46
C VAL A 191 27.26 7.49 -33.19
N PHE A 192 26.20 6.95 -32.59
CA PHE A 192 25.61 7.41 -31.34
C PHE A 192 25.86 6.41 -30.21
N ASN A 193 26.19 6.88 -29.00
CA ASN A 193 26.36 6.03 -27.82
C ASN A 193 25.10 6.02 -26.96
N LEU A 194 24.53 4.84 -26.71
CA LEU A 194 23.32 4.64 -25.91
C LEU A 194 23.64 3.84 -24.64
N LYS A 195 22.94 4.15 -23.54
CA LYS A 195 23.15 3.48 -22.25
C LYS A 195 22.23 2.28 -22.07
N ALA A 196 22.74 1.25 -21.40
CA ALA A 196 21.98 0.07 -21.03
C ALA A 196 20.71 0.43 -20.24
N GLY A 197 19.61 -0.27 -20.51
CA GLY A 197 18.37 -0.18 -19.72
C GLY A 197 17.49 1.04 -20.02
N LYS A 198 17.94 2.00 -20.82
CA LYS A 198 17.13 3.14 -21.27
C LYS A 198 16.42 2.85 -22.59
N THR A 199 15.21 3.39 -22.76
CA THR A 199 14.45 3.23 -24.01
C THR A 199 14.57 4.50 -24.82
N TYR A 200 14.88 4.38 -26.10
CA TYR A 200 15.12 5.50 -27.00
C TYR A 200 14.19 5.44 -28.19
N VAL A 201 13.71 6.59 -28.63
CA VAL A 201 13.13 6.80 -29.96
C VAL A 201 14.23 7.32 -30.87
N LEU A 202 14.47 6.61 -31.97
CA LEU A 202 15.47 6.95 -32.97
C LEU A 202 14.74 7.29 -34.27
N ARG A 203 15.18 8.37 -34.92
CA ARG A 203 14.48 9.02 -36.02
C ARG A 203 15.49 9.56 -37.03
N CYS A 204 15.34 9.20 -38.29
CA CYS A 204 16.22 9.67 -39.35
C CYS A 204 15.45 9.99 -40.62
N GLN A 205 15.60 11.23 -41.09
CA GLN A 205 15.12 11.66 -42.39
C GLN A 205 16.30 12.12 -43.23
N LEU A 206 16.46 11.49 -44.39
CA LEU A 206 17.46 11.87 -45.38
C LEU A 206 16.82 12.64 -46.53
N HIS A 207 17.63 13.45 -47.20
CA HIS A 207 17.23 14.13 -48.43
C HIS A 207 18.32 13.94 -49.46
N ALA A 208 17.98 13.41 -50.64
CA ALA A 208 18.90 13.24 -51.76
C ALA A 208 18.61 14.27 -52.86
N THR A 209 19.67 14.85 -53.44
CA THR A 209 19.58 15.81 -54.56
C THR A 209 19.74 15.15 -55.90
N ASP A 210 20.61 14.13 -56.00
CA ASP A 210 21.00 13.51 -57.25
C ASP A 210 21.12 12.00 -57.10
N PHE A 211 20.84 11.29 -58.19
CA PHE A 211 21.02 9.85 -58.33
C PHE A 211 21.85 9.56 -59.58
N SER A 212 22.70 8.54 -59.52
CA SER A 212 23.58 8.15 -60.66
C SER A 212 22.86 7.42 -61.78
N ILE A 213 21.66 6.92 -61.54
CA ILE A 213 20.86 6.17 -62.51
C ILE A 213 19.40 6.63 -62.49
N VAL A 214 18.69 6.38 -63.60
CA VAL A 214 17.24 6.56 -63.70
C VAL A 214 16.54 5.60 -62.74
N ASN A 215 15.54 6.09 -61.99
CA ASN A 215 14.85 5.35 -60.93
C ASN A 215 15.78 4.88 -59.80
N GLY A 216 16.90 5.59 -59.59
CA GLY A 216 17.78 5.33 -58.46
C GLY A 216 17.06 5.53 -57.13
N TYR A 217 17.44 4.74 -56.12
CA TYR A 217 16.87 4.84 -54.77
C TYR A 217 17.92 4.43 -53.74
N ALA A 218 17.74 4.87 -52.50
CA ALA A 218 18.51 4.45 -51.35
C ALA A 218 17.58 4.21 -50.15
N ALA A 219 17.52 2.97 -49.70
CA ALA A 219 16.82 2.54 -48.50
C ALA A 219 17.80 2.50 -47.32
N TYR A 220 17.39 3.05 -46.17
CA TYR A 220 18.24 3.20 -45.00
C TYR A 220 17.48 2.87 -43.71
N GLN A 221 18.21 2.42 -42.70
CA GLN A 221 17.65 2.00 -41.42
C GLN A 221 18.63 2.19 -40.26
N TRP A 222 18.13 2.08 -39.04
CA TRP A 222 18.96 2.06 -37.84
C TRP A 222 19.55 0.68 -37.61
N VAL A 223 20.86 0.62 -37.41
CA VAL A 223 21.60 -0.62 -37.16
C VAL A 223 22.43 -0.50 -35.88
N ASP A 224 22.72 -1.64 -35.27
CA ASP A 224 23.78 -1.76 -34.27
C ASP A 224 25.13 -1.47 -34.97
N ALA A 225 25.87 -0.48 -34.45
CA ALA A 225 27.09 -0.02 -35.09
C ALA A 225 28.25 -1.02 -35.00
N SER A 226 28.17 -2.02 -34.10
CA SER A 226 29.22 -3.03 -33.90
C SER A 226 29.18 -4.14 -34.96
N ASN A 227 27.99 -4.49 -35.45
CA ASN A 227 27.79 -5.65 -36.34
C ASN A 227 26.95 -5.34 -37.59
N ASN A 228 26.46 -4.10 -37.74
CA ASN A 228 25.60 -3.64 -38.83
C ASN A 228 24.24 -4.36 -38.94
N SER A 229 23.82 -5.10 -37.90
CA SER A 229 22.51 -5.73 -37.87
C SER A 229 21.41 -4.68 -37.67
N PRO A 230 20.26 -4.78 -38.35
CA PRO A 230 19.09 -3.93 -38.09
C PRO A 230 18.66 -3.98 -36.63
N LEU A 231 18.24 -2.84 -36.08
CA LEU A 231 17.65 -2.81 -34.73
C LEU A 231 16.29 -3.52 -34.72
N PRO A 232 15.87 -4.16 -33.60
CA PRO A 232 14.69 -5.04 -33.57
C PRO A 232 13.36 -4.44 -34.02
N THR A 233 13.19 -3.11 -33.94
CA THR A 233 11.95 -2.39 -34.29
C THR A 233 12.18 -1.33 -35.37
N THR A 234 13.31 -1.37 -36.07
CA THR A 234 13.60 -0.37 -37.09
C THR A 234 12.66 -0.51 -38.28
N THR A 235 12.19 0.63 -38.76
CA THR A 235 11.55 0.79 -40.06
C THR A 235 12.57 1.32 -41.06
N THR A 236 12.33 1.08 -42.33
CA THR A 236 13.20 1.51 -43.43
C THR A 236 12.71 2.85 -43.97
N GLY A 237 13.59 3.85 -43.97
CA GLY A 237 13.39 5.10 -44.71
C GLY A 237 13.88 4.95 -46.15
N VAL A 238 13.33 5.75 -47.07
CA VAL A 238 13.69 5.68 -48.49
C VAL A 238 13.84 7.09 -49.05
N VAL A 239 14.90 7.30 -49.84
CA VAL A 239 15.00 8.41 -50.79
C VAL A 239 15.04 7.82 -52.19
N ASP A 240 14.21 8.34 -53.10
CA ASP A 240 14.15 7.87 -54.49
C ASP A 240 14.17 9.02 -55.49
N ALA A 241 14.59 8.68 -56.70
CA ALA A 241 14.29 9.47 -57.88
C ALA A 241 12.87 9.10 -58.32
N LEU A 242 11.91 10.02 -58.19
CA LEU A 242 10.67 9.88 -58.96
C LEU A 242 11.00 9.75 -60.44
N ASN A 243 10.14 9.07 -61.21
CA ASN A 243 10.26 8.74 -62.64
C ASN A 243 10.68 9.87 -63.64
N ASN A 244 10.99 11.09 -63.19
CA ASN A 244 11.61 12.15 -63.99
C ASN A 244 13.00 12.50 -63.45
N TYR A 245 14.04 12.03 -64.13
CA TYR A 245 15.41 12.53 -63.95
C TYR A 245 15.73 13.61 -64.99
N PRO A 246 16.31 14.77 -64.62
CA PRO A 246 16.50 15.30 -63.26
C PRO A 246 15.19 15.88 -62.67
N ALA A 247 14.90 15.59 -61.41
CA ALA A 247 13.60 15.89 -60.80
C ALA A 247 13.50 17.34 -60.29
N THR A 248 12.44 18.05 -60.68
CA THR A 248 12.09 19.39 -60.14
C THR A 248 10.97 19.34 -59.08
N SER A 249 10.48 18.15 -58.70
CA SER A 249 9.44 17.99 -57.67
C SER A 249 9.53 16.63 -56.97
N ILE A 250 9.37 16.65 -55.64
CA ILE A 250 9.81 15.64 -54.66
C ILE A 250 8.71 14.63 -54.33
N GLY A 251 9.06 13.34 -54.25
CA GLY A 251 8.21 12.26 -53.71
C GLY A 251 8.27 12.15 -52.20
N GLY A 252 7.30 11.46 -51.61
CA GLY A 252 7.30 11.22 -50.16
C GLY A 252 8.63 10.58 -49.71
N GLN A 253 9.25 11.14 -48.67
CA GLN A 253 10.50 10.63 -48.08
C GLN A 253 10.15 9.96 -46.74
N PRO A 254 9.91 8.64 -46.70
CA PRO A 254 9.63 7.93 -45.46
C PRO A 254 10.81 8.02 -44.50
N GLU A 255 10.50 8.23 -43.23
CA GLU A 255 11.47 8.32 -42.15
C GLU A 255 11.92 6.91 -41.69
N ALA A 256 13.20 6.73 -41.37
CA ALA A 256 13.65 5.57 -40.62
C ALA A 256 13.44 5.79 -39.12
N TYR A 257 12.56 4.98 -38.53
CA TYR A 257 12.13 5.08 -37.13
C TYR A 257 12.43 3.79 -36.37
N ALA A 258 12.92 3.87 -35.13
CA ALA A 258 13.09 2.71 -34.25
C ALA A 258 12.80 3.07 -32.77
N ILE A 259 12.29 2.10 -32.01
CA ILE A 259 12.22 2.17 -30.53
C ILE A 259 13.17 1.11 -29.97
N TYR A 260 14.26 1.53 -29.35
CA TYR A 260 15.34 0.63 -28.96
C TYR A 260 15.70 0.75 -27.47
N LYS A 261 15.87 -0.41 -26.82
CA LYS A 261 16.31 -0.53 -25.43
C LYS A 261 17.57 -1.40 -25.37
N PRO A 262 18.79 -0.83 -25.29
CA PRO A 262 20.02 -1.60 -25.19
C PRO A 262 20.05 -2.41 -23.90
N THR A 263 20.49 -3.67 -23.97
CA THR A 263 20.72 -4.51 -22.77
C THR A 263 22.09 -4.26 -22.13
N VAL A 264 23.03 -3.72 -22.91
CA VAL A 264 24.35 -3.25 -22.50
C VAL A 264 24.60 -1.87 -23.13
N ASP A 265 25.54 -1.11 -22.59
CA ASP A 265 25.99 0.14 -23.24
C ASP A 265 26.45 -0.21 -24.66
N GLY A 266 25.90 0.48 -25.65
CA GLY A 266 26.05 0.10 -27.05
C GLY A 266 25.99 1.29 -27.99
N THR A 267 26.30 1.05 -29.25
CA THR A 267 26.36 2.09 -30.27
C THR A 267 25.43 1.80 -31.43
N VAL A 268 24.82 2.85 -31.99
CA VAL A 268 23.89 2.75 -33.13
C VAL A 268 24.27 3.75 -34.20
N LYS A 269 23.90 3.45 -35.44
CA LYS A 269 24.10 4.34 -36.60
C LYS A 269 23.01 4.12 -37.64
N VAL A 270 22.90 5.04 -38.60
CA VAL A 270 22.05 4.86 -39.79
C VAL A 270 22.90 4.34 -40.93
N ARG A 271 22.43 3.28 -41.58
CA ARG A 271 23.13 2.60 -42.68
C ARG A 271 22.19 2.37 -43.87
N LEU A 272 22.73 2.52 -45.07
CA LEU A 272 22.03 2.16 -46.30
C LEU A 272 22.03 0.64 -46.48
N GLU A 273 20.84 0.06 -46.53
CA GLU A 273 20.63 -1.38 -46.68
C GLU A 273 20.63 -1.81 -48.15
N THR A 274 19.89 -1.08 -48.98
CA THR A 274 19.75 -1.39 -50.41
C THR A 274 19.68 -0.10 -51.20
N ALA A 275 20.41 -0.01 -52.31
CA ALA A 275 20.38 1.13 -53.20
C ALA A 275 20.44 0.73 -54.67
N GLY A 276 19.63 1.38 -55.50
CA GLY A 276 19.75 1.38 -56.95
C GLY A 276 20.68 2.51 -57.39
N GLY A 277 21.98 2.22 -57.56
CA GLY A 277 23.01 3.23 -57.85
C GLY A 277 23.48 4.00 -56.60
N THR A 278 24.24 5.08 -56.82
CA THR A 278 24.59 6.07 -55.79
C THR A 278 23.57 7.20 -55.69
N ALA A 279 23.40 7.74 -54.48
CA ALA A 279 22.60 8.93 -54.18
C ALA A 279 23.47 10.01 -53.51
N GLN A 280 23.24 11.27 -53.84
CA GLN A 280 23.91 12.42 -53.23
C GLN A 280 22.99 13.03 -52.16
N LEU A 281 23.35 12.89 -50.87
CA LEU A 281 22.61 13.51 -49.78
C LEU A 281 22.88 15.02 -49.71
N HIS A 282 21.83 15.79 -49.41
CA HIS A 282 21.86 17.24 -49.32
C HIS A 282 22.70 17.72 -48.13
N ALA A 283 23.41 18.83 -48.30
CA ALA A 283 24.34 19.35 -47.30
C ALA A 283 23.67 20.01 -46.08
N VAL A 284 22.36 20.31 -46.16
CA VAL A 284 21.63 21.14 -45.15
C VAL A 284 20.27 20.55 -44.74
N ILE A 285 19.73 19.59 -45.51
CA ILE A 285 18.35 19.10 -45.32
C ILE A 285 18.43 17.63 -44.93
N GLY A 286 17.77 17.31 -43.83
CA GLY A 286 17.79 15.99 -43.20
C GLY A 286 18.20 16.11 -41.74
N PHE A 287 17.87 15.09 -40.96
CA PHE A 287 18.27 15.02 -39.56
C PHE A 287 18.34 13.58 -39.08
N MET A 288 19.13 13.36 -38.04
CA MET A 288 19.06 12.20 -37.17
C MET A 288 18.79 12.70 -35.75
N SER A 289 17.76 12.19 -35.10
CA SER A 289 17.45 12.51 -33.70
C SER A 289 17.26 11.25 -32.88
N ILE A 290 17.79 11.28 -31.67
CA ILE A 290 17.53 10.27 -30.64
C ILE A 290 17.00 10.99 -29.41
N THR A 291 15.93 10.48 -28.85
CA THR A 291 15.38 10.99 -27.59
C THR A 291 15.09 9.80 -26.70
N GLU A 292 15.52 9.86 -25.45
CA GLU A 292 15.08 8.92 -24.43
C GLU A 292 13.57 9.03 -24.35
N LEU A 293 12.91 7.93 -24.71
CA LEU A 293 11.53 7.71 -24.32
C LEU A 293 11.61 7.43 -22.83
N SER A 294 11.49 8.50 -22.03
CA SER A 294 11.60 8.52 -20.56
C SER A 294 11.32 7.13 -20.03
N GLY A 295 12.36 6.39 -19.65
CA GLY A 295 12.26 4.96 -19.44
C GLY A 295 11.14 4.67 -18.43
N GLY A 296 9.97 4.26 -18.94
CA GLY A 296 8.80 3.86 -18.17
C GLY A 296 8.63 4.50 -16.79
N ASN A 297 8.41 5.81 -16.72
CA ASN A 297 7.47 6.33 -15.72
C ASN A 297 6.30 6.87 -16.52
N GLY A 298 5.34 6.00 -16.80
CA GLY A 298 4.21 6.26 -17.67
C GLY A 298 3.54 7.59 -17.33
N SER A 299 3.69 8.58 -18.19
CA SER A 299 2.85 9.76 -18.29
C SER A 299 1.51 9.40 -18.94
N GLY A 300 0.88 8.37 -18.39
CA GLY A 300 -0.49 7.97 -18.65
C GLY A 300 -1.18 7.83 -17.30
N SER A 301 -1.85 8.90 -16.86
CA SER A 301 -2.99 8.88 -15.93
C SER A 301 -2.90 7.87 -14.77
N GLY A 302 -2.37 8.31 -13.63
CA GLY A 302 -2.76 7.81 -12.31
C GLY A 302 -2.22 6.45 -11.88
N THR A 303 -0.93 6.35 -11.56
CA THR A 303 -0.45 5.32 -10.62
C THR A 303 0.36 5.99 -9.53
N ASN A 304 -0.23 6.10 -8.34
CA ASN A 304 0.45 6.38 -7.09
C ASN A 304 1.77 5.59 -7.02
N ASN A 305 2.85 6.22 -6.57
CA ASN A 305 4.00 5.50 -6.03
C ASN A 305 3.50 4.63 -4.86
N ILE A 306 3.06 3.40 -5.12
CA ILE A 306 2.77 2.43 -4.06
C ILE A 306 4.13 1.87 -3.64
N THR A 307 4.78 2.55 -2.70
CA THR A 307 5.87 1.96 -1.92
C THR A 307 5.25 0.88 -1.05
N ALA A 308 5.10 -0.30 -1.62
CA ALA A 308 4.52 -1.47 -0.98
C ALA A 308 5.51 -2.06 0.04
N SER A 309 5.42 -1.64 1.30
CA SER A 309 6.03 -2.39 2.42
C SER A 309 5.10 -3.52 2.85
N ASN A 310 5.65 -4.61 3.41
CA ASN A 310 4.91 -5.76 3.97
C ASN A 310 3.93 -6.47 3.00
N GLY A 311 4.46 -7.35 2.15
CA GLY A 311 3.63 -8.34 1.45
C GLY A 311 2.63 -7.77 0.43
N THR A 312 2.86 -6.56 -0.10
CA THR A 312 2.17 -6.03 -1.27
C THR A 312 3.13 -6.12 -2.47
N THR A 313 2.67 -6.63 -3.61
CA THR A 313 3.49 -6.74 -4.84
C THR A 313 2.67 -6.32 -6.04
N ILE A 314 3.27 -5.62 -7.00
CA ILE A 314 2.61 -5.32 -8.28
C ILE A 314 2.96 -6.43 -9.27
N SER A 315 1.95 -7.02 -9.90
CA SER A 315 2.12 -8.02 -10.96
C SER A 315 1.26 -7.64 -12.16
N GLY A 316 1.91 -7.14 -13.22
CA GLY A 316 1.20 -6.52 -14.33
C GLY A 316 0.43 -5.29 -13.86
N ASN A 317 -0.89 -5.30 -14.08
CA ASN A 317 -1.78 -4.21 -13.66
C ASN A 317 -2.42 -4.45 -12.27
N ASP A 318 -2.11 -5.58 -11.62
CA ASP A 318 -2.71 -5.95 -10.34
C ASP A 318 -1.80 -5.57 -9.17
N VAL A 319 -2.37 -4.94 -8.14
CA VAL A 319 -1.76 -4.91 -6.80
C VAL A 319 -2.19 -6.17 -6.08
N ARG A 320 -1.23 -7.05 -5.80
CA ARG A 320 -1.43 -8.32 -5.12
C ARG A 320 -1.00 -8.22 -3.67
N LEU A 321 -1.78 -8.84 -2.79
CA LEU A 321 -1.39 -9.13 -1.41
C LEU A 321 -0.78 -10.54 -1.40
N GLY A 322 0.50 -10.64 -1.01
CA GLY A 322 1.27 -11.88 -0.98
C GLY A 322 2.76 -11.63 -0.78
N GLY A 323 3.41 -12.49 0.03
CA GLY A 323 4.83 -12.41 0.38
C GLY A 323 5.06 -12.34 1.89
N THR A 324 6.32 -12.38 2.31
CA THR A 324 6.68 -12.25 3.73
C THR A 324 6.40 -10.83 4.21
N LEU A 325 5.66 -10.69 5.31
CA LEU A 325 5.51 -9.40 6.00
C LEU A 325 6.85 -9.06 6.68
N SER A 326 7.44 -7.91 6.37
CA SER A 326 8.72 -7.47 6.96
C SER A 326 8.57 -6.76 8.31
N GLN A 327 7.35 -6.36 8.67
CA GLN A 327 6.96 -5.61 9.86
C GLN A 327 5.52 -5.99 10.26
N PRO A 328 5.03 -5.60 11.45
CA PRO A 328 3.61 -5.70 11.79
C PRO A 328 2.73 -5.01 10.75
N THR A 329 1.56 -5.58 10.44
CA THR A 329 0.61 -5.03 9.47
C THR A 329 -0.72 -4.80 10.15
N GLU A 330 -1.18 -3.55 10.17
CA GLU A 330 -2.47 -3.13 10.70
C GLU A 330 -3.40 -2.74 9.54
N ILE A 331 -4.63 -3.27 9.53
CA ILE A 331 -5.68 -2.85 8.62
C ILE A 331 -6.63 -1.94 9.40
N ALA A 332 -6.35 -0.64 9.40
CA ALA A 332 -7.21 0.36 10.04
C ALA A 332 -8.46 0.59 9.18
N THR A 333 -9.63 0.13 9.64
CA THR A 333 -10.88 0.24 8.86
C THR A 333 -11.58 1.59 9.01
N ALA A 334 -11.23 2.39 10.02
CA ALA A 334 -11.80 3.72 10.28
C ALA A 334 -13.34 3.76 10.26
N GLY A 335 -13.98 2.72 10.82
CA GLY A 335 -15.44 2.59 10.86
C GLY A 335 -16.08 1.92 9.64
N ASN A 336 -15.31 1.56 8.62
CA ASN A 336 -15.80 0.84 7.44
C ASN A 336 -15.76 -0.68 7.63
N THR A 337 -16.50 -1.41 6.80
CA THR A 337 -16.50 -2.88 6.79
C THR A 337 -15.35 -3.41 5.92
N LEU A 338 -14.56 -4.32 6.47
CA LEU A 338 -13.68 -5.19 5.69
C LEU A 338 -14.48 -6.42 5.24
N SER A 339 -14.70 -6.57 3.94
CA SER A 339 -15.48 -7.68 3.39
C SER A 339 -14.64 -8.58 2.47
N VAL A 340 -14.71 -9.89 2.70
CA VAL A 340 -14.09 -10.92 1.85
C VAL A 340 -15.21 -11.72 1.19
N THR A 341 -15.64 -11.26 0.01
CA THR A 341 -16.84 -11.77 -0.68
C THR A 341 -16.55 -12.87 -1.71
N GLY A 342 -15.28 -13.18 -1.95
CA GLY A 342 -14.88 -14.24 -2.87
C GLY A 342 -15.40 -15.62 -2.46
N THR A 343 -15.43 -16.55 -3.41
CA THR A 343 -15.82 -17.95 -3.16
C THR A 343 -14.80 -18.70 -2.30
N GLY A 344 -13.57 -18.18 -2.20
CA GLY A 344 -12.47 -18.70 -1.40
C GLY A 344 -12.71 -18.72 0.12
N LYS A 345 -11.64 -19.04 0.86
CA LYS A 345 -11.65 -19.22 2.32
C LYS A 345 -10.60 -18.33 2.96
N VAL A 346 -10.84 -17.93 4.21
CA VAL A 346 -9.82 -17.31 5.07
C VAL A 346 -9.12 -18.44 5.81
N LEU A 347 -7.84 -18.65 5.50
CA LEU A 347 -7.00 -19.67 6.14
C LEU A 347 -6.05 -18.99 7.13
N LEU A 348 -6.03 -19.47 8.37
CA LEU A 348 -5.17 -18.97 9.44
C LEU A 348 -4.32 -20.13 9.97
N GLY A 349 -2.99 -19.99 9.91
CA GLY A 349 -2.03 -21.03 10.32
C GLY A 349 -1.78 -22.14 9.27
N THR A 350 -2.45 -22.08 8.12
CA THR A 350 -2.25 -23.00 6.98
C THR A 350 -2.39 -22.27 5.64
N ASN A 351 -1.79 -22.82 4.59
CA ASN A 351 -1.94 -22.36 3.19
C ASN A 351 -2.72 -23.35 2.31
N THR A 352 -3.25 -24.42 2.90
CA THR A 352 -4.09 -25.42 2.23
C THR A 352 -5.34 -25.69 3.05
N VAL A 353 -6.39 -26.19 2.40
CA VAL A 353 -7.65 -26.53 3.08
C VAL A 353 -7.48 -27.91 3.74
N PRO A 354 -7.52 -28.02 5.09
CA PRO A 354 -7.41 -29.31 5.77
C PRO A 354 -8.58 -30.22 5.44
N THR A 355 -8.36 -31.53 5.53
CA THR A 355 -9.40 -32.55 5.34
C THR A 355 -10.61 -32.28 6.24
N GLY A 356 -11.81 -32.27 5.67
CA GLY A 356 -13.06 -32.00 6.39
C GLY A 356 -13.47 -30.52 6.47
N ALA A 357 -12.61 -29.58 6.09
CA ALA A 357 -12.91 -28.14 6.12
C ALA A 357 -13.55 -27.59 4.83
N SER A 358 -14.05 -28.45 3.94
CA SER A 358 -14.59 -28.06 2.62
C SER A 358 -15.76 -27.08 2.72
N ASN A 359 -16.59 -27.18 3.76
CA ASN A 359 -17.76 -26.33 3.95
C ASN A 359 -17.48 -25.09 4.82
N ALA A 360 -16.31 -24.99 5.45
CA ALA A 360 -15.96 -23.85 6.31
C ALA A 360 -15.47 -22.65 5.49
N LYS A 361 -15.84 -21.43 5.90
CA LYS A 361 -15.35 -20.18 5.29
C LYS A 361 -14.11 -19.62 5.99
N ILE A 362 -14.02 -19.83 7.30
CA ILE A 362 -12.84 -19.54 8.11
C ILE A 362 -12.28 -20.87 8.58
N VAL A 363 -10.99 -21.10 8.34
CA VAL A 363 -10.27 -22.29 8.79
C VAL A 363 -9.09 -21.83 9.62
N ILE A 364 -9.00 -22.35 10.84
CA ILE A 364 -7.90 -22.06 11.76
C ILE A 364 -7.22 -23.39 12.09
N ASP A 365 -5.96 -23.52 11.67
CA ASP A 365 -5.17 -24.74 11.84
C ASP A 365 -3.83 -24.38 12.48
N ASN A 366 -3.66 -24.77 13.74
CA ASN A 366 -2.42 -24.58 14.50
C ASN A 366 -1.61 -25.90 14.62
N GLY A 367 -1.84 -26.84 13.70
CA GLY A 367 -1.23 -28.15 13.70
C GLY A 367 -1.64 -28.99 14.92
N THR A 368 -0.66 -29.51 15.65
CA THR A 368 -0.87 -30.36 16.83
C THR A 368 -0.94 -29.60 18.15
N THR A 369 -0.86 -28.26 18.12
CA THR A 369 -0.85 -27.43 19.33
C THR A 369 -2.25 -26.97 19.70
N ASN A 370 -2.62 -27.18 20.96
CA ASN A 370 -3.91 -26.71 21.50
C ASN A 370 -4.02 -25.17 21.45
N GLY A 371 -5.26 -24.66 21.39
CA GLY A 371 -5.53 -23.22 21.49
C GLY A 371 -5.53 -22.47 20.14
N ALA A 372 -5.98 -23.11 19.07
CA ALA A 372 -6.06 -22.49 17.74
C ALA A 372 -6.96 -21.24 17.71
N LEU A 373 -7.98 -21.15 18.56
CA LEU A 373 -8.89 -20.01 18.66
C LEU A 373 -9.02 -19.53 20.11
N GLN A 374 -8.85 -18.22 20.32
CA GLN A 374 -9.18 -17.55 21.56
C GLN A 374 -10.20 -16.45 21.27
N ILE A 375 -11.29 -16.42 22.04
CA ILE A 375 -12.34 -15.40 21.98
C ILE A 375 -12.45 -14.80 23.37
N LYS A 376 -12.27 -13.48 23.49
CA LYS A 376 -12.39 -12.74 24.75
C LYS A 376 -13.23 -11.50 24.53
N ASP A 377 -14.25 -11.34 25.34
CA ASP A 377 -15.07 -10.13 25.41
C ASP A 377 -15.11 -9.53 26.82
N GLY A 378 -14.39 -10.14 27.77
CA GLY A 378 -14.33 -9.73 29.17
C GLY A 378 -15.40 -10.38 30.05
N THR A 379 -16.30 -11.19 29.48
CA THR A 379 -17.35 -11.92 30.19
C THR A 379 -17.06 -13.41 30.33
N GLU A 380 -15.91 -13.88 29.83
CA GLU A 380 -15.49 -15.27 29.98
C GLU A 380 -15.26 -15.64 31.46
N GLN A 381 -15.73 -16.82 31.87
CA GLN A 381 -15.52 -17.37 33.21
C GLN A 381 -15.32 -18.89 33.16
N LEU A 382 -14.75 -19.46 34.21
CA LEU A 382 -14.63 -20.90 34.35
C LEU A 382 -16.02 -21.55 34.32
N GLY A 383 -16.21 -22.53 33.43
CA GLY A 383 -17.48 -23.26 33.26
C GLY A 383 -18.48 -22.60 32.32
N TYR A 384 -18.19 -21.40 31.79
CA TYR A 384 -19.04 -20.78 30.78
C TYR A 384 -18.77 -21.41 29.41
N VAL A 385 -19.81 -21.45 28.58
CA VAL A 385 -19.75 -21.92 27.20
C VAL A 385 -20.16 -20.80 26.26
N LEU A 386 -19.59 -20.76 25.05
CA LEU A 386 -19.99 -19.82 24.01
C LEU A 386 -21.31 -20.31 23.41
N THR A 387 -22.37 -19.52 23.57
CA THR A 387 -23.72 -19.81 23.06
C THR A 387 -24.12 -18.78 22.01
N SER A 388 -25.14 -19.05 21.20
CA SER A 388 -25.66 -18.09 20.21
C SER A 388 -27.14 -17.79 20.43
N ASP A 389 -27.54 -16.53 20.23
CA ASP A 389 -28.95 -16.16 20.19
C ASP A 389 -29.62 -16.52 18.83
N ALA A 390 -30.89 -16.13 18.66
CA ALA A 390 -31.66 -16.38 17.43
C ALA A 390 -31.12 -15.64 16.19
N ASN A 391 -30.28 -14.61 16.38
CA ASN A 391 -29.63 -13.87 15.31
C ASN A 391 -28.21 -14.39 15.01
N GLY A 392 -27.76 -15.41 15.76
CA GLY A 392 -26.40 -15.96 15.64
C GLY A 392 -25.34 -15.12 16.37
N LEU A 393 -25.72 -14.17 17.23
CA LEU A 393 -24.78 -13.42 18.05
C LEU A 393 -24.28 -14.31 19.18
N ALA A 394 -22.96 -14.49 19.24
CA ALA A 394 -22.33 -15.37 20.21
C ALA A 394 -22.03 -14.62 21.53
N THR A 395 -22.33 -15.24 22.67
CA THR A 395 -22.03 -14.71 24.01
C THR A 395 -21.62 -15.82 24.98
N TRP A 396 -20.69 -15.52 25.89
CA TRP A 396 -20.35 -16.44 26.98
C TRP A 396 -21.52 -16.56 27.96
N SER A 397 -21.91 -17.78 28.28
CA SER A 397 -23.04 -18.06 29.16
C SER A 397 -22.69 -19.11 30.20
N SER A 398 -23.10 -18.87 31.44
CA SER A 398 -23.10 -19.86 32.54
C SER A 398 -24.12 -20.99 32.30
N THR A 399 -24.97 -20.85 31.27
CA THR A 399 -25.94 -21.85 30.87
C THR A 399 -25.20 -23.01 30.20
N VAL A 400 -24.56 -23.84 31.02
CA VAL A 400 -24.45 -25.26 30.71
C VAL A 400 -25.91 -25.70 30.59
N THR A 401 -26.41 -25.97 29.38
CA THR A 401 -27.77 -26.47 29.18
C THR A 401 -27.90 -27.85 29.84
N THR A 402 -28.17 -27.84 31.14
CA THR A 402 -28.84 -28.91 31.88
C THR A 402 -30.11 -28.38 32.55
N ALA A 403 -30.54 -27.14 32.24
CA ALA A 403 -31.87 -26.70 32.60
C ALA A 403 -32.88 -27.68 32.01
N PHE A 404 -33.68 -28.30 32.87
CA PHE A 404 -34.92 -29.00 32.53
C PHE A 404 -35.89 -28.00 31.90
N ALA A 405 -35.51 -27.41 30.77
CA ALA A 405 -36.31 -26.46 30.02
C ALA A 405 -37.71 -27.06 29.90
N ASP A 406 -38.74 -26.23 30.06
CA ASP A 406 -40.17 -26.57 30.21
C ASP A 406 -40.78 -27.48 29.12
N ASN A 407 -39.95 -28.08 28.27
CA ASN A 407 -40.22 -29.13 27.31
C ASN A 407 -40.54 -30.49 27.97
N TRP A 408 -41.45 -30.49 28.95
CA TRP A 408 -42.03 -31.71 29.50
C TRP A 408 -42.93 -32.37 28.46
N THR A 409 -42.62 -33.61 28.11
CA THR A 409 -43.49 -34.44 27.28
C THR A 409 -44.50 -35.13 28.19
N SER A 410 -45.78 -35.06 27.85
CA SER A 410 -46.84 -35.76 28.58
C SER A 410 -47.04 -37.19 28.08
N TYR A 411 -47.62 -38.04 28.92
CA TYR A 411 -48.15 -39.34 28.51
C TYR A 411 -49.16 -39.22 27.36
N THR A 412 -49.37 -40.32 26.65
CA THR A 412 -50.38 -40.48 25.58
C THR A 412 -51.46 -41.46 26.03
N GLY A 413 -52.64 -41.41 25.39
CA GLY A 413 -53.78 -42.26 25.71
C GLY A 413 -54.75 -41.64 26.72
N THR A 414 -55.73 -42.42 27.17
CA THR A 414 -56.77 -41.99 28.12
C THR A 414 -56.63 -42.79 29.40
N LEU A 415 -56.43 -42.11 30.52
CA LEU A 415 -56.31 -42.76 31.82
C LEU A 415 -57.64 -43.39 32.23
N THR A 416 -57.63 -44.70 32.41
CA THR A 416 -58.73 -45.46 33.03
C THR A 416 -58.36 -45.85 34.45
N ASN A 417 -59.33 -46.00 35.36
CA ASN A 417 -59.07 -46.51 36.71
C ASN A 417 -58.56 -47.97 36.62
N PRO A 418 -57.26 -48.22 36.87
CA PRO A 418 -56.68 -49.55 36.70
C PRO A 418 -56.95 -50.45 37.91
N PHE A 419 -57.38 -49.88 39.04
CA PHE A 419 -57.43 -50.56 40.34
C PHE A 419 -58.75 -51.32 40.58
N THR A 420 -59.55 -51.55 39.53
CA THR A 420 -60.78 -52.36 39.56
C THR A 420 -60.52 -53.86 39.40
N GLY A 421 -59.34 -54.26 38.88
CA GLY A 421 -58.96 -55.66 38.67
C GLY A 421 -58.51 -56.41 39.94
N SER A 422 -58.03 -57.65 39.76
CA SER A 422 -57.46 -58.47 40.85
C SER A 422 -56.17 -57.87 41.43
N PRO A 423 -55.77 -58.23 42.67
CA PRO A 423 -54.46 -57.85 43.22
C PRO A 423 -53.32 -58.37 42.35
N GLY A 424 -52.20 -57.64 42.32
CA GLY A 424 -51.04 -57.94 41.49
C GLY A 424 -50.67 -56.80 40.53
N GLY A 425 -49.59 -57.01 39.78
CA GLY A 425 -49.13 -56.10 38.73
C GLY A 425 -49.78 -56.38 37.38
N GLY A 426 -49.57 -55.48 36.42
CA GLY A 426 -50.04 -55.65 35.03
C GLY A 426 -51.41 -55.02 34.75
N LEU A 427 -51.94 -54.22 35.67
CA LEU A 427 -53.25 -53.58 35.49
C LEU A 427 -53.14 -52.47 34.45
N SER A 428 -53.94 -52.55 33.38
CA SER A 428 -53.87 -51.59 32.28
C SER A 428 -54.38 -50.21 32.71
N THR A 429 -53.57 -49.18 32.49
CA THR A 429 -53.93 -47.78 32.78
C THR A 429 -54.57 -47.07 31.59
N GLY A 430 -54.49 -47.65 30.39
CA GLY A 430 -54.90 -47.00 29.14
C GLY A 430 -53.94 -45.93 28.60
N ILE A 431 -52.82 -45.67 29.29
CA ILE A 431 -51.82 -44.67 28.91
C ILE A 431 -50.44 -45.28 28.61
N SER A 432 -49.64 -44.55 27.83
CA SER A 432 -48.28 -44.93 27.43
C SER A 432 -47.36 -43.71 27.38
N VAL A 433 -46.06 -43.93 27.51
CA VAL A 433 -45.04 -42.90 27.24
C VAL A 433 -44.33 -43.19 25.91
N VAL A 434 -44.13 -42.16 25.10
CA VAL A 434 -43.44 -42.28 23.80
C VAL A 434 -42.03 -41.73 23.94
N ILE A 435 -41.05 -42.62 23.88
CA ILE A 435 -39.65 -42.31 24.09
C ILE A 435 -38.96 -42.12 22.73
N PRO A 436 -38.49 -40.91 22.40
CA PRO A 436 -37.99 -40.60 21.06
C PRO A 436 -36.58 -41.16 20.80
N ALA A 437 -35.79 -41.38 21.85
CA ALA A 437 -34.40 -41.85 21.74
C ALA A 437 -33.97 -42.60 23.01
N LYS A 438 -32.96 -43.47 22.91
CA LYS A 438 -32.30 -44.06 24.09
C LYS A 438 -31.76 -42.97 25.03
N GLY A 439 -31.68 -43.26 26.32
CA GLY A 439 -31.02 -42.40 27.31
C GLY A 439 -31.73 -42.33 28.66
N TRP A 440 -31.29 -41.39 29.49
CA TRP A 440 -31.85 -41.13 30.81
C TRP A 440 -32.90 -40.03 30.77
N TYR A 441 -34.02 -40.31 31.43
CA TYR A 441 -35.19 -39.46 31.48
C TYR A 441 -35.60 -39.21 32.92
N PHE A 442 -35.99 -37.98 33.20
CA PHE A 442 -36.56 -37.57 34.46
C PHE A 442 -38.09 -37.57 34.32
N PHE A 443 -38.79 -38.27 35.20
CA PHE A 443 -40.24 -38.37 35.25
C PHE A 443 -40.77 -37.65 36.48
N ARG A 444 -41.92 -37.02 36.32
CA ARG A 444 -42.79 -36.56 37.41
C ARG A 444 -44.16 -37.19 37.26
N CYS A 445 -44.70 -37.71 38.36
CA CYS A 445 -46.02 -38.33 38.38
C CYS A 445 -46.79 -37.94 39.63
N GLY A 446 -48.10 -37.74 39.50
CA GLY A 446 -48.96 -37.49 40.64
C GLY A 446 -50.39 -37.91 40.38
N VAL A 447 -51.02 -38.52 41.38
CA VAL A 447 -52.44 -38.87 41.40
C VAL A 447 -52.99 -38.74 42.81
N THR A 448 -54.28 -38.47 42.93
CA THR A 448 -55.02 -38.57 44.20
C THR A 448 -55.99 -39.74 44.12
N ILE A 449 -55.94 -40.60 45.13
CA ILE A 449 -56.77 -41.80 45.27
C ILE A 449 -57.40 -41.80 46.67
N GLN A 450 -58.70 -42.06 46.75
CA GLN A 450 -59.40 -42.31 48.01
C GLN A 450 -59.69 -43.81 48.12
N SER A 451 -59.12 -44.48 49.13
CA SER A 451 -59.23 -45.94 49.27
C SER A 451 -59.03 -46.38 50.73
N ASN A 452 -59.61 -47.52 51.12
CA ASN A 452 -59.12 -48.28 52.28
C ASN A 452 -57.67 -48.74 52.05
N CYS A 453 -57.03 -49.25 53.10
CA CYS A 453 -55.62 -49.57 53.06
C CYS A 453 -55.22 -50.53 51.95
N ASN A 454 -54.41 -50.05 51.02
CA ASN A 454 -53.82 -50.80 49.92
C ASN A 454 -52.59 -50.02 49.42
N ASP A 455 -51.60 -50.72 48.89
CA ASP A 455 -50.48 -50.07 48.22
C ASP A 455 -50.79 -49.98 46.75
N PHE A 456 -50.66 -48.79 46.17
CA PHE A 456 -50.89 -48.56 44.75
C PHE A 456 -49.60 -48.10 44.07
N GLY A 457 -49.39 -48.52 42.83
CA GLY A 457 -48.25 -48.09 42.04
C GLY A 457 -48.56 -47.95 40.57
N PHE A 458 -47.80 -47.08 39.91
CA PHE A 458 -47.69 -46.99 38.46
C PHE A 458 -46.23 -47.22 38.06
N TYR A 459 -46.04 -47.99 37.00
CA TYR A 459 -44.73 -48.29 36.45
C TYR A 459 -44.78 -48.35 34.93
N ILE A 460 -43.66 -48.03 34.31
CA ILE A 460 -43.48 -48.16 32.87
C ILE A 460 -43.03 -49.59 32.59
N ASN A 461 -43.77 -50.30 31.75
CA ASN A 461 -43.56 -51.73 31.53
C ASN A 461 -42.15 -52.03 31.04
N GLY A 462 -41.46 -52.94 31.72
CA GLY A 462 -40.08 -53.31 31.41
C GLY A 462 -39.02 -52.27 31.79
N ILE A 463 -39.39 -51.17 32.46
CA ILE A 463 -38.47 -50.07 32.79
C ILE A 463 -38.39 -49.83 34.30
N GLY A 464 -39.50 -49.50 34.96
CA GLY A 464 -39.49 -49.21 36.40
C GLY A 464 -40.65 -48.35 36.87
N ASP A 465 -40.74 -48.17 38.19
CA ASP A 465 -41.80 -47.39 38.85
C ASP A 465 -41.69 -45.89 38.57
N VAL A 466 -42.82 -45.24 38.35
CA VAL A 466 -42.95 -43.78 38.21
C VAL A 466 -43.72 -43.15 39.36
N TRP A 467 -44.57 -43.91 40.05
CA TRP A 467 -45.34 -43.45 41.19
C TRP A 467 -45.69 -44.62 42.10
N ARG A 468 -45.65 -44.42 43.41
CA ARG A 468 -46.08 -45.42 44.37
C ARG A 468 -46.57 -44.79 45.66
N THR A 469 -47.60 -45.37 46.25
CA THR A 469 -48.09 -45.02 47.57
C THR A 469 -48.21 -46.27 48.42
N TYR A 470 -47.83 -46.15 49.68
CA TYR A 470 -47.98 -47.21 50.65
C TYR A 470 -49.01 -46.77 51.67
N CYS A 471 -49.88 -47.70 52.04
CA CYS A 471 -50.81 -47.48 53.13
C CYS A 471 -50.27 -48.11 54.42
N ASN A 472 -50.33 -47.35 55.52
CA ASN A 472 -49.95 -47.81 56.86
C ASN A 472 -51.10 -47.77 57.88
N VAL A 473 -52.34 -47.49 57.45
CA VAL A 473 -53.53 -47.36 58.32
C VAL A 473 -54.76 -48.02 57.70
N ALA A 474 -55.53 -48.81 58.46
CA ALA A 474 -56.57 -49.71 57.92
C ALA A 474 -57.84 -49.03 57.35
N ASP A 475 -57.96 -47.70 57.42
CA ASP A 475 -59.17 -46.95 57.09
C ASP A 475 -59.16 -46.32 55.69
N VAL A 476 -60.32 -45.82 55.24
CA VAL A 476 -60.42 -45.04 53.99
C VAL A 476 -59.65 -43.73 54.16
N GLN A 477 -58.62 -43.52 53.35
CA GLN A 477 -57.79 -42.32 53.38
C GLN A 477 -57.68 -41.66 52.00
N MET A 478 -57.50 -40.35 52.02
CA MET A 478 -57.15 -39.55 50.83
C MET A 478 -55.64 -39.61 50.60
N MET A 479 -55.19 -40.50 49.72
CA MET A 479 -53.79 -40.65 49.34
C MET A 479 -53.48 -39.70 48.19
N SER A 480 -52.67 -38.67 48.45
CA SER A 480 -52.24 -37.69 47.44
C SER A 480 -50.71 -37.55 47.33
N PRO A 481 -49.92 -38.62 47.08
CA PRO A 481 -48.52 -38.43 46.71
C PRO A 481 -48.48 -37.74 45.34
N ARG A 482 -48.18 -36.46 45.36
CA ARG A 482 -47.96 -35.63 44.18
C ARG A 482 -46.47 -35.38 44.01
N ASP A 483 -46.08 -35.06 42.78
CA ASP A 483 -44.72 -34.71 42.37
C ASP A 483 -43.67 -35.77 42.73
N GLN A 484 -44.04 -37.04 42.59
CA GLN A 484 -43.06 -38.11 42.71
C GLN A 484 -42.15 -38.10 41.50
N ASN A 485 -40.86 -37.87 41.77
CA ASN A 485 -39.83 -37.77 40.76
C ASN A 485 -39.04 -39.08 40.65
N ARG A 486 -38.75 -39.52 39.43
CA ARG A 486 -37.97 -40.72 39.14
C ARG A 486 -37.02 -40.49 37.97
N VAL A 487 -35.86 -41.12 38.03
CA VAL A 487 -34.89 -41.15 36.92
C VAL A 487 -34.89 -42.56 36.36
N LEU A 488 -35.21 -42.70 35.08
CA LEU A 488 -35.33 -44.00 34.41
C LEU A 488 -34.50 -44.01 33.12
N TYR A 489 -33.86 -45.13 32.84
CA TYR A 489 -33.09 -45.34 31.62
C TYR A 489 -33.91 -46.14 30.60
N PHE A 490 -33.86 -45.71 29.35
CA PHE A 490 -34.47 -46.40 28.22
C PHE A 490 -33.38 -46.84 27.24
N SER A 491 -33.28 -48.14 27.02
CA SER A 491 -32.29 -48.73 26.12
C SER A 491 -32.62 -48.56 24.63
N ALA A 492 -33.87 -48.28 24.30
CA ALA A 492 -34.35 -48.08 22.94
C ALA A 492 -35.46 -47.02 22.87
N PRO A 493 -35.64 -46.34 21.73
CA PRO A 493 -36.84 -45.56 21.46
C PRO A 493 -38.05 -46.48 21.30
N GLY A 494 -39.24 -45.99 21.64
CA GLY A 494 -40.46 -46.77 21.51
C GLY A 494 -41.63 -46.24 22.32
N THR A 495 -42.78 -46.90 22.20
CA THR A 495 -43.96 -46.64 23.03
C THR A 495 -43.99 -47.67 24.15
N TYR A 496 -43.93 -47.20 25.39
CA TYR A 496 -43.92 -48.06 26.58
C TYR A 496 -45.24 -47.90 27.33
N PRO A 497 -46.02 -48.97 27.51
CA PRO A 497 -47.26 -48.89 28.26
C PRO A 497 -46.97 -48.63 29.74
N VAL A 498 -47.81 -47.78 30.35
CA VAL A 498 -47.81 -47.59 31.80
C VAL A 498 -48.80 -48.59 32.38
N LEU A 499 -48.37 -49.34 33.37
CA LEU A 499 -49.16 -50.35 34.06
C LEU A 499 -49.28 -49.95 35.53
N ALA A 500 -50.30 -50.51 36.19
CA ALA A 500 -50.51 -50.30 37.61
C ALA A 500 -50.39 -51.61 38.39
N VAL A 501 -50.17 -51.47 39.68
CA VAL A 501 -50.09 -52.56 40.65
C VAL A 501 -50.88 -52.19 41.90
N LYS A 502 -51.54 -53.18 42.50
CA LYS A 502 -52.10 -53.08 43.85
C LYS A 502 -51.85 -54.34 44.67
N THR A 503 -51.76 -54.22 45.99
CA THR A 503 -51.37 -55.34 46.87
C THR A 503 -52.55 -56.16 47.40
N ASN A 504 -53.76 -55.59 47.46
CA ASN A 504 -54.97 -56.32 47.87
C ASN A 504 -56.21 -55.98 47.01
N ALA A 505 -57.34 -56.63 47.31
CA ALA A 505 -58.55 -56.59 46.48
C ALA A 505 -59.33 -55.26 46.58
N THR A 506 -58.97 -54.38 47.51
CA THR A 506 -59.64 -53.09 47.71
C THR A 506 -59.64 -52.28 46.42
N VAL A 507 -60.82 -51.83 46.02
CA VAL A 507 -61.03 -50.89 44.90
C VAL A 507 -61.17 -49.49 45.49
N PRO A 508 -60.44 -48.49 44.97
CA PRO A 508 -60.60 -47.12 45.42
C PRO A 508 -62.03 -46.60 45.30
N ALA A 509 -62.53 -45.96 46.36
CA ALA A 509 -63.80 -45.23 46.36
C ALA A 509 -63.75 -43.97 45.46
N GLY A 510 -62.55 -43.43 45.23
CA GLY A 510 -62.30 -42.35 44.27
C GLY A 510 -60.94 -42.48 43.61
N PHE A 511 -60.90 -42.35 42.28
CA PHE A 511 -59.68 -42.41 41.48
C PHE A 511 -59.52 -41.11 40.69
N ASN A 512 -58.32 -40.53 40.71
CA ASN A 512 -58.00 -39.29 40.00
C ASN A 512 -58.91 -38.10 40.40
N ILE A 513 -59.16 -37.94 41.71
CA ILE A 513 -60.13 -36.97 42.24
C ILE A 513 -59.50 -35.64 42.70
N GLY A 514 -58.19 -35.47 42.56
CA GLY A 514 -57.50 -34.25 43.02
C GLY A 514 -57.39 -33.18 41.94
N ASN A 515 -57.06 -31.95 42.36
CA ASN A 515 -56.73 -30.83 41.49
C ASN A 515 -55.26 -30.40 41.70
N PRO A 516 -54.37 -30.48 40.68
CA PRO A 516 -54.64 -30.98 39.32
C PRO A 516 -54.95 -32.48 39.30
N GLY A 517 -55.57 -32.93 38.20
CA GLY A 517 -55.78 -34.35 37.94
C GLY A 517 -54.47 -35.12 37.76
N PHE A 518 -54.54 -36.34 37.25
CA PHE A 518 -53.38 -37.17 37.00
C PHE A 518 -52.44 -36.51 36.00
N TYR A 519 -51.16 -36.51 36.33
CA TYR A 519 -50.11 -36.15 35.39
C TYR A 519 -48.98 -37.17 35.46
N LEU A 520 -48.44 -37.45 34.28
CA LEU A 520 -47.18 -38.16 34.08
C LEU A 520 -46.44 -37.44 32.97
N SER A 521 -45.37 -36.75 33.32
CA SER A 521 -44.58 -36.02 32.34
C SER A 521 -43.12 -36.36 32.48
N PHE A 522 -42.39 -36.25 31.38
CA PHE A 522 -40.98 -36.63 31.33
C PHE A 522 -40.17 -35.74 30.41
N VAL A 523 -38.87 -35.68 30.67
CA VAL A 523 -37.90 -34.93 29.88
C VAL A 523 -36.57 -35.70 29.85
N LYS A 524 -35.93 -35.70 28.68
CA LYS A 524 -34.61 -36.31 28.51
C LYS A 524 -33.56 -35.35 29.05
N PHE A 525 -32.62 -35.84 29.85
CA PHE A 525 -31.52 -35.02 30.37
C PHE A 525 -30.13 -35.58 30.04
N GLN A 526 -30.02 -36.85 29.65
CA GLN A 526 -28.75 -37.45 29.25
C GLN A 526 -28.96 -38.56 28.21
N ASN A 527 -27.97 -38.74 27.33
CA ASN A 527 -27.92 -39.85 26.37
C ASN A 527 -27.54 -41.18 27.02
#